data_AF-A0A396ZW27-F1
#
_entry.id   AF-A0A396ZW27-F1
#
_cell.length_a   1.000
_cell.length_b   1.000
_cell.length_c   1.000
_cell.angle_alpha   90.00
_cell.angle_beta   90.00
_cell.angle_gamma   90.00
#
_symmetry.space_group_name_H-M   'P 1'
#
loop_
_entity.id
_entity.type
_entity.pdbx_description
1 polymer ?
#
loop_
_entity_poly.entity_id
_entity_poly.type
_entity_poly.pdbx_seq_one_letter_code
_entity_poly.pdbx_strand_id
1 'polypeptide(L)'
;SIARTGRTVLCTIHQPSISIFELFDDLLLLQRGGFVAYNGELGQDSSKLLEYFASIPGTEEIRPQYNPATYMLEVIGAGIGRDTKDYSVEYTKSKLCEHNVEKAYRLAEPSTEFVQFSTLNWTPMATSFGNQLKECVTKCLQTYWRSPQYNFVRLASFPLFALVFATTFYQLPRKTVSEIRSHIGLIYNSMDFIGIINLMTVLDITCLERAVFYRERMSNYYGPLPYSLSLFASEVPYLVVAVSLFVLVEYWMIGWVPAYFVFFWFTFFLYTSICTFFGQWMCALCPNTKVANVAVGALSCIFNLFSGFLLPYPMMRGWYKWIIYVVPSSYSLRSLAVSQVGICENGEGNGCHQLEGLANYTGNVADWAQKEFEFNPENRYKYMLVLIGMWVILQSCIYLTLKYVSHLKR
;
A
#
# COMPACT_ATOMS: atom_id res chain seq x y z
N SER A 1 17.07 -35.94 4.53
CA SER A 1 15.68 -35.46 4.41
C SER A 1 15.35 -34.60 5.62
N ILE A 2 14.59 -33.52 5.43
CA ILE A 2 14.13 -32.61 6.51
C ILE A 2 13.37 -33.40 7.59
N ALA A 3 12.59 -34.41 7.19
CA ALA A 3 11.85 -35.29 8.10
C ALA A 3 12.76 -36.04 9.10
N ARG A 4 13.98 -36.42 8.68
CA ARG A 4 14.97 -37.09 9.55
C ARG A 4 15.46 -36.22 10.71
N THR A 5 15.17 -34.91 10.71
CA THR A 5 15.44 -34.01 11.84
C THR A 5 14.34 -34.02 12.90
N GLY A 6 13.36 -34.91 12.80
CA GLY A 6 12.21 -35.00 13.73
C GLY A 6 11.10 -33.98 13.42
N ARG A 7 11.02 -33.49 12.18
CA ARG A 7 10.01 -32.51 11.75
C ARG A 7 8.95 -33.17 10.88
N THR A 8 7.68 -32.87 11.14
CA THR A 8 6.58 -33.24 10.26
C THR A 8 6.58 -32.36 9.01
N VAL A 9 6.59 -32.98 7.83
CA VAL A 9 6.53 -32.27 6.54
C VAL A 9 5.24 -32.68 5.84
N LEU A 10 4.34 -31.71 5.64
CA LEU A 10 3.15 -31.87 4.83
C LEU A 10 3.30 -31.05 3.56
N CYS A 11 3.16 -31.67 2.39
CA CYS A 11 3.24 -30.97 1.12
C CYS A 11 2.22 -31.53 0.12
N THR A 12 1.76 -30.66 -0.77
CA THR A 12 1.00 -31.05 -1.96
C THR A 12 1.95 -31.08 -3.15
N ILE A 13 1.98 -32.19 -3.89
CA ILE A 13 2.82 -32.34 -5.08
C ILE A 13 1.98 -32.68 -6.29
N HIS A 14 2.26 -32.03 -7.42
CA HIS A 14 1.61 -32.31 -8.68
C HIS A 14 2.48 -33.25 -9.52
N GLN A 15 2.03 -34.51 -9.70
CA GLN A 15 2.64 -35.52 -10.57
C GLN A 15 4.18 -35.66 -10.41
N PRO A 16 4.67 -36.15 -9.27
CA PRO A 16 6.10 -36.37 -9.06
C PRO A 16 6.67 -37.45 -9.98
N SER A 17 7.98 -37.38 -10.24
CA SER A 17 8.73 -38.52 -10.79
C SER A 17 8.77 -39.68 -9.79
N ILE A 18 8.99 -40.90 -10.27
CA ILE A 18 9.12 -42.11 -9.43
C ILE A 18 10.15 -41.89 -8.31
N SER A 19 11.32 -41.36 -8.66
CA SER A 19 12.40 -41.07 -7.71
C SER A 19 12.02 -40.10 -6.59
N ILE A 20 11.07 -39.19 -6.82
CA ILE A 20 10.58 -38.25 -5.79
C ILE A 20 9.43 -38.91 -5.02
N PHE A 21 8.57 -39.66 -5.69
CA PHE A 21 7.43 -40.31 -5.09
C PHE A 21 7.86 -41.32 -4.01
N GLU A 22 8.90 -42.11 -4.29
CA GLU A 22 9.49 -43.06 -3.34
C GLU A 22 10.19 -42.41 -2.13
N LEU A 23 10.31 -41.07 -2.08
CA LEU A 23 10.86 -40.37 -0.92
C LEU A 23 9.81 -40.05 0.15
N PHE A 24 8.52 -40.24 -0.15
CA PHE A 24 7.44 -39.95 0.80
C PHE A 24 7.14 -41.17 1.68
N ASP A 25 7.01 -40.93 2.98
CA ASP A 25 6.65 -41.97 3.94
C ASP A 25 5.15 -42.33 3.81
N ASP A 26 4.30 -41.30 3.78
CA ASP A 26 2.84 -41.39 3.72
C ASP A 26 2.27 -40.60 2.53
N LEU A 27 1.15 -41.08 1.99
CA LEU A 27 0.37 -40.42 0.94
C LEU A 27 -1.07 -40.21 1.41
N LEU A 28 -1.54 -38.97 1.31
CA LEU A 28 -2.95 -38.61 1.33
C LEU A 28 -3.41 -38.24 -0.07
N LEU A 29 -4.18 -39.13 -0.71
CA LEU A 29 -4.72 -38.94 -2.05
C LEU A 29 -6.17 -38.45 -1.97
N LEU A 30 -6.45 -37.32 -2.61
CA LEU A 30 -7.77 -36.72 -2.65
C LEU A 30 -8.36 -36.80 -4.07
N GLN A 31 -9.65 -37.14 -4.15
CA GLN A 31 -10.47 -37.07 -5.35
C GLN A 31 -11.25 -35.75 -5.40
N ARG A 32 -11.85 -35.45 -6.56
CA ARG A 32 -12.67 -34.25 -6.78
C ARG A 32 -13.74 -34.10 -5.69
N GLY A 33 -13.83 -32.91 -5.11
CA GLY A 33 -14.72 -32.64 -3.97
C GLY A 33 -14.02 -32.69 -2.60
N GLY A 34 -12.72 -33.05 -2.56
CA GLY A 34 -11.96 -33.13 -1.32
C GLY A 34 -12.16 -34.44 -0.57
N PHE A 35 -12.71 -35.46 -1.24
CA PHE A 35 -12.92 -36.78 -0.67
C PHE A 35 -11.63 -37.60 -0.72
N VAL A 36 -11.40 -38.43 0.31
CA VAL A 36 -10.19 -39.24 0.44
C VAL A 36 -10.33 -40.51 -0.39
N ALA A 37 -9.38 -40.76 -1.30
CA ALA A 37 -9.30 -42.01 -2.08
C ALA A 37 -8.27 -42.99 -1.50
N TYR A 38 -7.23 -42.48 -0.86
CA TYR A 38 -6.20 -43.25 -0.16
C TYR A 38 -5.55 -42.41 0.95
N ASN A 39 -5.24 -43.02 2.09
CA ASN A 39 -4.47 -42.40 3.16
C ASN A 39 -3.66 -43.47 3.88
N GLY A 40 -2.35 -43.49 3.66
CA GLY A 40 -1.46 -44.46 4.29
C GLY A 40 -0.06 -44.44 3.73
N GLU A 41 0.77 -45.33 4.25
CA GLU A 41 2.17 -45.47 3.84
C GLU A 41 2.29 -45.88 2.37
N LEU A 42 3.30 -45.38 1.66
CA LEU A 42 3.56 -45.85 0.29
C LEU A 42 4.14 -47.27 0.26
N GLY A 43 4.96 -47.63 1.25
CA GLY A 43 5.75 -48.85 1.24
C GLY A 43 6.94 -48.76 0.28
N GLN A 44 7.83 -49.75 0.32
CA GLN A 44 8.96 -49.84 -0.61
C GLN A 44 8.41 -50.05 -2.03
N ASP A 45 8.90 -49.26 -2.99
CA ASP A 45 8.48 -49.29 -4.40
C ASP A 45 6.96 -49.10 -4.57
N SER A 46 6.36 -48.26 -3.72
CA SER A 46 4.92 -47.98 -3.67
C SER A 46 4.03 -49.22 -3.48
N SER A 47 4.58 -50.32 -2.95
CA SER A 47 3.89 -51.62 -2.82
C SER A 47 2.54 -51.53 -2.10
N LYS A 48 2.46 -50.84 -0.95
CA LYS A 48 1.22 -50.75 -0.16
C LYS A 48 0.11 -50.01 -0.89
N LEU A 49 0.47 -48.96 -1.62
CA LEU A 49 -0.44 -48.21 -2.47
C LEU A 49 -1.00 -49.10 -3.58
N LEU A 50 -0.11 -49.83 -4.26
CA LEU A 50 -0.47 -50.71 -5.37
C LEU A 50 -1.33 -51.89 -4.91
N GLU A 51 -0.99 -52.51 -3.78
CA GLU A 51 -1.78 -53.57 -3.15
C GLU A 51 -3.18 -53.09 -2.78
N TYR A 52 -3.30 -51.87 -2.24
CA TYR A 52 -4.61 -51.29 -1.92
C TYR A 52 -5.47 -51.14 -3.18
N PHE A 53 -4.94 -50.54 -4.25
CA PHE A 53 -5.71 -50.37 -5.48
C PHE A 53 -6.02 -51.70 -6.18
N ALA A 54 -5.09 -52.66 -6.17
CA ALA A 54 -5.31 -54.01 -6.70
C ALA A 54 -6.37 -54.79 -5.90
N SER A 55 -6.54 -54.50 -4.60
CA SER A 55 -7.57 -55.13 -3.77
C SER A 55 -9.00 -54.69 -4.11
N ILE A 56 -9.16 -53.58 -4.83
CA ILE A 56 -10.46 -53.03 -5.19
C ILE A 56 -10.95 -53.66 -6.50
N PRO A 57 -12.11 -54.35 -6.50
CA PRO A 57 -12.62 -54.98 -7.72
C PRO A 57 -12.91 -53.94 -8.82
N GLY A 58 -12.38 -54.21 -10.02
CA GLY A 58 -12.57 -53.38 -11.21
C GLY A 58 -11.49 -52.31 -11.42
N THR A 59 -10.46 -52.25 -10.58
CA THR A 59 -9.31 -51.37 -10.76
C THR A 59 -8.26 -52.02 -11.67
N GLU A 60 -7.82 -51.33 -12.71
CA GLU A 60 -6.78 -51.81 -13.64
C GLU A 60 -5.44 -51.86 -12.92
N GLU A 61 -4.71 -52.97 -13.01
CA GLU A 61 -3.37 -53.08 -12.41
C GLU A 61 -2.35 -52.19 -13.12
N ILE A 62 -1.32 -51.78 -12.37
CA ILE A 62 -0.25 -50.94 -12.92
C ILE A 62 0.55 -51.70 -13.98
N ARG A 63 0.89 -51.01 -15.07
CA ARG A 63 1.74 -51.57 -16.13
C ARG A 63 3.20 -51.64 -15.66
N PRO A 64 3.98 -52.65 -16.11
CA PRO A 64 5.42 -52.68 -15.84
C PRO A 64 6.10 -51.38 -16.28
N GLN A 65 7.03 -50.88 -15.45
CA GLN A 65 7.79 -49.65 -15.69
C GLN A 65 6.94 -48.36 -15.76
N TYR A 66 5.70 -48.39 -15.26
CA TYR A 66 4.85 -47.20 -15.18
C TYR A 66 5.06 -46.46 -13.85
N ASN A 67 4.87 -45.14 -13.87
CA ASN A 67 5.04 -44.32 -12.66
C ASN A 67 3.84 -44.49 -11.71
N PRO A 68 4.03 -44.99 -10.47
CA PRO A 68 2.94 -45.15 -9.49
C PRO A 68 2.19 -43.84 -9.21
N ALA A 69 2.88 -42.70 -9.22
CA ALA A 69 2.26 -41.40 -9.01
C ALA A 69 1.35 -40.97 -10.17
N THR A 70 1.68 -41.37 -11.40
CA THR A 70 0.82 -41.15 -12.57
C THR A 70 -0.35 -42.11 -12.53
N TYR A 71 -0.07 -43.40 -12.28
CA TYR A 71 -1.07 -44.45 -12.14
C TYR A 71 -2.17 -44.09 -11.16
N MET A 72 -1.83 -43.69 -9.92
CA MET A 72 -2.84 -43.37 -8.89
C MET A 72 -3.78 -42.24 -9.31
N LEU A 73 -3.27 -41.24 -10.07
CA LEU A 73 -4.06 -40.11 -10.54
C LEU A 73 -5.00 -40.53 -11.68
N GLU A 74 -4.53 -41.41 -12.57
CA GLU A 74 -5.36 -41.97 -13.65
C GLU A 74 -6.47 -42.87 -13.10
N VAL A 75 -6.15 -43.69 -12.11
CA VAL A 75 -7.08 -44.60 -11.43
C VAL A 75 -8.25 -43.82 -10.84
N ILE A 76 -7.98 -42.73 -10.12
CA ILE A 76 -9.03 -41.87 -9.52
C ILE A 76 -9.68 -40.91 -10.52
N GLY A 77 -9.33 -41.00 -11.81
CA GLY A 77 -9.91 -40.17 -12.87
C GLY A 77 -9.45 -38.72 -12.89
N ALA A 78 -8.35 -38.38 -12.22
CA ALA A 78 -7.81 -37.03 -12.22
C ALA A 78 -7.32 -36.64 -13.63
N GLY A 79 -7.96 -35.65 -14.25
CA GLY A 79 -7.54 -35.05 -15.52
C GLY A 79 -8.11 -35.67 -16.80
N ILE A 80 -8.78 -36.82 -16.74
CA ILE A 80 -9.20 -37.56 -17.96
C ILE A 80 -10.73 -37.55 -18.17
N GLY A 81 -11.53 -37.12 -17.18
CA GLY A 81 -12.99 -36.98 -17.34
C GLY A 81 -13.70 -38.31 -17.66
N ARG A 82 -13.07 -39.45 -17.36
CA ARG A 82 -13.69 -40.77 -17.45
C ARG A 82 -14.66 -40.95 -16.29
N ASP A 83 -15.78 -41.61 -16.57
CA ASP A 83 -16.69 -42.12 -15.55
C ASP A 83 -15.93 -43.19 -14.76
N THR A 84 -15.28 -42.74 -13.68
CA THR A 84 -14.40 -43.56 -12.85
C THR A 84 -15.17 -43.95 -11.62
N LYS A 85 -14.90 -45.17 -11.15
CA LYS A 85 -15.44 -45.67 -9.88
C LYS A 85 -15.13 -44.64 -8.77
N ASP A 86 -16.07 -44.42 -7.86
CA ASP A 86 -15.84 -43.52 -6.73
C ASP A 86 -14.96 -44.20 -5.68
N TYR A 87 -13.65 -43.93 -5.74
CA TYR A 87 -12.67 -44.49 -4.82
C TYR A 87 -12.83 -43.95 -3.40
N SER A 88 -13.57 -42.85 -3.20
CA SER A 88 -13.85 -42.36 -1.86
C SER A 88 -14.84 -43.25 -1.09
N VAL A 89 -15.80 -43.84 -1.80
CA VAL A 89 -16.73 -44.82 -1.22
C VAL A 89 -16.00 -46.12 -0.87
N GLU A 90 -15.10 -46.56 -1.76
CA GLU A 90 -14.27 -47.76 -1.51
C GLU A 90 -13.32 -47.54 -0.34
N TYR A 91 -12.67 -46.37 -0.26
CA TYR A 91 -11.84 -46.00 0.89
C TYR A 91 -12.65 -46.03 2.18
N THR A 92 -13.83 -45.42 2.21
CA THR A 92 -14.69 -45.38 3.41
C THR A 92 -15.06 -46.77 3.91
N LYS A 93 -15.22 -47.75 3.01
CA LYS A 93 -15.51 -49.16 3.35
C LYS A 93 -14.27 -50.00 3.64
N SER A 94 -13.08 -49.47 3.39
CA SER A 94 -11.83 -50.22 3.53
C SER A 94 -11.39 -50.34 4.98
N LYS A 95 -10.68 -51.45 5.29
CA LYS A 95 -9.98 -51.62 6.58
C LYS A 95 -8.95 -50.52 6.84
N LEU A 96 -8.41 -49.91 5.78
CA LEU A 96 -7.45 -48.81 5.88
C LEU A 96 -8.10 -47.56 6.47
N CYS A 97 -9.34 -47.23 6.07
CA CYS A 97 -10.08 -46.13 6.67
C CYS A 97 -10.40 -46.43 8.14
N GLU A 98 -10.89 -47.63 8.45
CA GLU A 98 -11.17 -48.05 9.83
C GLU A 98 -9.93 -47.92 10.74
N HIS A 99 -8.77 -48.40 10.28
CA HIS A 99 -7.50 -48.27 10.99
C HIS A 99 -7.08 -46.81 11.20
N ASN A 100 -7.19 -45.97 10.17
CA ASN A 100 -6.83 -44.55 10.26
C ASN A 100 -7.75 -43.78 11.22
N VAL A 101 -9.04 -44.09 11.22
CA VAL A 101 -10.03 -43.51 12.12
C VAL A 101 -9.72 -43.93 13.56
N GLU A 102 -9.45 -45.21 13.81
CA GLU A 102 -9.04 -45.71 15.13
C GLU A 102 -7.74 -45.05 15.61
N LYS A 103 -6.72 -44.95 14.73
CA LYS A 103 -5.46 -44.25 15.02
C LYS A 103 -5.70 -42.79 15.36
N ALA A 104 -6.57 -42.10 14.64
CA ALA A 104 -6.91 -40.71 14.91
C ALA A 104 -7.60 -40.53 16.28
N TYR A 105 -8.53 -41.42 16.65
CA TYR A 105 -9.16 -41.39 17.98
C TYR A 105 -8.15 -41.65 19.10
N ARG A 106 -7.27 -42.66 18.94
CA ARG A 106 -6.20 -42.93 19.92
C ARG A 106 -5.24 -41.75 20.09
N LEU A 107 -4.90 -41.05 19.00
CA LEU A 107 -4.03 -39.86 19.05
C LEU A 107 -4.74 -38.60 19.58
N ALA A 108 -6.07 -38.56 19.52
CA ALA A 108 -6.87 -37.47 20.08
C ALA A 108 -7.01 -37.56 21.61
N GLU A 109 -6.78 -38.73 22.19
CA GLU A 109 -6.79 -38.90 23.65
C GLU A 109 -5.58 -38.17 24.28
N PRO A 110 -5.81 -37.27 25.26
CA PRO A 110 -4.74 -36.52 25.88
C PRO A 110 -3.85 -37.46 26.71
N SER A 111 -2.63 -37.71 26.23
CA SER A 111 -1.62 -38.50 26.94
C SER A 111 -0.91 -37.66 28.01
N THR A 112 -0.54 -38.28 29.14
CA THR A 112 0.28 -37.64 30.19
C THR A 112 1.73 -37.40 29.75
N GLU A 113 2.19 -38.13 28.72
CA GLU A 113 3.47 -37.91 28.03
C GLU A 113 3.36 -36.85 26.92
N PHE A 114 2.16 -36.32 26.67
CA PHE A 114 1.96 -35.16 25.83
C PHE A 114 2.55 -33.96 26.57
N VAL A 115 3.89 -33.87 26.54
CA VAL A 115 4.59 -32.62 26.78
C VAL A 115 3.94 -31.67 25.81
N GLN A 116 3.22 -30.70 26.36
CA GLN A 116 2.80 -29.53 25.62
C GLN A 116 4.12 -28.90 25.14
N PHE A 117 4.64 -29.35 23.99
CA PHE A 117 5.88 -28.88 23.36
C PHE A 117 5.79 -27.40 22.99
N SER A 118 4.68 -26.77 23.34
CA SER A 118 4.51 -25.35 23.41
C SER A 118 5.01 -24.78 24.75
N THR A 119 6.31 -24.88 25.01
CA THR A 119 6.99 -23.92 25.91
C THR A 119 7.00 -22.50 25.33
N LEU A 120 6.62 -22.36 24.06
CA LEU A 120 6.29 -21.10 23.41
C LEU A 120 4.94 -20.62 23.94
N ASN A 121 4.93 -19.53 24.71
CA ASN A 121 3.77 -18.65 24.72
C ASN A 121 3.49 -18.29 23.26
N TRP A 122 2.47 -18.89 22.63
CA TRP A 122 2.09 -18.59 21.24
C TRP A 122 1.54 -17.17 21.16
N THR A 123 2.41 -16.17 21.17
CA THR A 123 2.17 -15.02 20.32
C THR A 123 2.40 -15.47 18.89
N PRO A 124 1.47 -15.20 17.95
CA PRO A 124 1.62 -15.66 16.57
C PRO A 124 2.94 -15.20 15.93
N MET A 125 3.54 -14.11 16.43
CA MET A 125 4.84 -13.59 16.01
C MET A 125 5.90 -13.86 17.09
N ALA A 126 7.11 -14.25 16.66
CA ALA A 126 8.21 -14.63 17.54
C ALA A 126 9.03 -13.44 18.10
N THR A 127 8.92 -12.25 17.50
CA THR A 127 9.76 -11.08 17.82
C THR A 127 8.95 -9.92 18.39
N SER A 128 9.61 -9.01 19.13
CA SER A 128 9.01 -7.81 19.68
C SER A 128 8.65 -6.78 18.60
N PHE A 129 7.72 -5.86 18.92
CA PHE A 129 7.29 -4.79 18.02
C PHE A 129 8.46 -3.94 17.48
N GLY A 130 9.43 -3.58 18.35
CA GLY A 130 10.57 -2.76 17.94
C GLY A 130 11.45 -3.45 16.90
N ASN A 131 11.69 -4.76 17.06
CA ASN A 131 12.44 -5.54 16.06
C ASN A 131 11.65 -5.65 14.75
N GLN A 132 10.33 -5.91 14.82
CA GLN A 132 9.48 -5.93 13.63
C GLN A 132 9.55 -4.60 12.88
N LEU A 133 9.40 -3.47 13.57
CA LEU A 133 9.45 -2.15 12.95
C LEU A 133 10.82 -1.87 12.32
N LYS A 134 11.92 -2.17 13.02
CA LYS A 134 13.27 -1.96 12.51
C LYS A 134 13.52 -2.76 11.24
N GLU A 135 13.18 -4.03 11.22
CA GLU A 135 13.39 -4.89 10.04
C GLU A 135 12.47 -4.47 8.88
N CYS A 136 11.21 -4.11 9.16
CA CYS A 136 10.30 -3.58 8.15
C CYS A 136 10.81 -2.26 7.55
N VAL A 137 11.30 -1.31 8.37
CA VAL A 137 11.88 -0.05 7.89
C VAL A 137 13.13 -0.30 7.06
N THR A 138 14.00 -1.19 7.52
CA THR A 138 15.23 -1.54 6.80
C THR A 138 14.91 -2.15 5.44
N LYS A 139 13.95 -3.08 5.40
CA LYS A 139 13.44 -3.68 4.16
C LYS A 139 12.87 -2.59 3.24
N CYS A 140 11.96 -1.74 3.72
CA CYS A 140 11.33 -0.70 2.89
C CYS A 140 12.36 0.29 2.32
N LEU A 141 13.32 0.75 3.13
CA LEU A 141 14.41 1.62 2.67
C LEU A 141 15.28 0.94 1.60
N GLN A 142 15.62 -0.34 1.79
CA GLN A 142 16.37 -1.09 0.79
C GLN A 142 15.58 -1.28 -0.51
N THR A 143 14.27 -1.56 -0.43
CA THR A 143 13.39 -1.66 -1.60
C THR A 143 13.34 -0.33 -2.35
N TYR A 144 13.20 0.79 -1.65
CA TYR A 144 13.16 2.13 -2.25
C TYR A 144 14.49 2.53 -2.87
N TRP A 145 15.61 2.18 -2.25
CA TRP A 145 16.95 2.40 -2.80
C TRP A 145 17.23 1.54 -4.04
N ARG A 146 16.84 0.26 -4.02
CA ARG A 146 17.04 -0.69 -5.13
C ARG A 146 16.03 -0.54 -6.26
N SER A 147 15.01 0.30 -6.09
CA SER A 147 13.99 0.61 -7.10
C SER A 147 14.20 2.03 -7.63
N PRO A 148 15.25 2.28 -8.43
CA PRO A 148 15.57 3.62 -8.91
C PRO A 148 14.43 4.20 -9.73
N GLN A 149 13.67 3.38 -10.46
CA GLN A 149 12.53 3.86 -11.27
C GLN A 149 11.52 4.71 -10.48
N TYR A 150 11.34 4.44 -9.18
CA TYR A 150 10.44 5.23 -8.35
C TYR A 150 11.10 6.54 -7.87
N ASN A 151 12.24 6.45 -7.18
CA ASN A 151 12.86 7.61 -6.54
C ASN A 151 13.68 8.48 -7.52
N PHE A 152 14.37 7.89 -8.49
CA PHE A 152 15.16 8.62 -9.49
C PHE A 152 14.28 9.52 -10.33
N VAL A 153 13.10 9.06 -10.74
CA VAL A 153 12.15 9.86 -11.52
C VAL A 153 11.76 11.12 -10.74
N ARG A 154 11.46 11.01 -9.44
CA ARG A 154 11.12 12.17 -8.59
C ARG A 154 12.32 13.11 -8.40
N LEU A 155 13.48 12.55 -8.07
CA LEU A 155 14.71 13.33 -7.83
C LEU A 155 15.21 14.06 -9.10
N ALA A 156 14.97 13.51 -10.29
CA ALA A 156 15.34 14.16 -11.56
C ALA A 156 14.26 15.11 -12.08
N SER A 157 12.98 14.72 -12.01
CA SER A 157 11.88 15.51 -12.59
C SER A 157 11.51 16.74 -11.77
N PHE A 158 11.65 16.70 -10.44
CA PHE A 158 11.25 17.83 -9.59
C PHE A 158 12.14 19.06 -9.81
N PRO A 159 13.48 18.97 -9.80
CA PRO A 159 14.33 20.10 -10.19
C PRO A 159 14.01 20.62 -11.59
N LEU A 160 13.71 19.71 -12.55
CA LEU A 160 13.38 20.10 -13.91
C LEU A 160 12.08 20.92 -13.96
N PHE A 161 11.02 20.47 -13.29
CA PHE A 161 9.77 21.23 -13.20
C PHE A 161 9.95 22.54 -12.44
N ALA A 162 10.74 22.54 -11.36
CA ALA A 162 11.07 23.75 -10.63
C ALA A 162 11.76 24.77 -11.55
N LEU A 163 12.73 24.36 -12.37
CA LEU A 163 13.41 25.23 -13.33
C LEU A 163 12.44 25.78 -14.38
N VAL A 164 11.54 24.96 -14.94
CA VAL A 164 10.55 25.41 -15.93
C VAL A 164 9.62 26.48 -15.33
N PHE A 165 9.06 26.22 -14.14
CA PHE A 165 8.20 27.17 -13.45
C PHE A 165 8.95 28.44 -13.02
N ALA A 166 10.12 28.27 -12.41
CA ALA A 166 10.97 29.36 -11.95
C ALA A 166 11.43 30.30 -13.07
N THR A 167 11.76 29.76 -14.24
CA THR A 167 12.22 30.57 -15.38
C THR A 167 11.08 31.32 -16.06
N THR A 168 9.88 30.72 -16.09
CA THR A 168 8.69 31.36 -16.69
C THR A 168 8.21 32.53 -15.82
N PHE A 169 8.38 32.44 -14.50
CA PHE A 169 7.99 33.47 -13.53
C PHE A 169 9.19 34.10 -12.81
N TYR A 170 10.32 34.23 -13.52
CA TYR A 170 11.56 34.74 -12.95
C TYR A 170 11.38 36.17 -12.42
N GLN A 171 11.73 36.37 -11.13
CA GLN A 171 11.62 37.65 -10.43
C GLN A 171 10.31 38.42 -10.70
N LEU A 172 9.18 37.71 -10.55
CA LEU A 172 7.87 38.30 -10.83
C LEU A 172 7.60 39.50 -9.89
N PRO A 173 7.28 40.70 -10.42
CA PRO A 173 6.88 41.86 -9.63
C PRO A 173 5.51 41.62 -8.95
N ARG A 174 5.15 42.48 -7.98
CA ARG A 174 3.92 42.33 -7.17
C ARG A 174 2.98 43.54 -7.23
N LYS A 175 3.17 44.44 -8.19
CA LYS A 175 2.51 45.74 -8.19
C LYS A 175 1.07 45.67 -8.69
N THR A 176 0.82 44.80 -9.68
CA THR A 176 -0.48 44.72 -10.37
C THR A 176 -1.27 43.51 -9.88
N VAL A 177 -2.61 43.59 -9.92
CA VAL A 177 -3.50 42.44 -9.61
C VAL A 177 -3.19 41.20 -10.45
N SER A 178 -2.86 41.39 -11.74
CA SER A 178 -2.49 40.28 -12.63
C SER A 178 -1.25 39.53 -12.12
N GLU A 179 -0.27 40.26 -11.60
CA GLU A 179 0.98 39.70 -11.10
C GLU A 179 0.78 38.95 -9.77
N ILE A 180 -0.03 39.49 -8.88
CA ILE A 180 -0.41 38.82 -7.62
C ILE A 180 -1.22 37.54 -7.90
N ARG A 181 -2.18 37.62 -8.83
CA ARG A 181 -2.93 36.42 -9.27
C ARG A 181 -1.99 35.39 -9.89
N SER A 182 -0.96 35.83 -10.61
CA SER A 182 0.07 34.94 -11.17
C SER A 182 0.92 34.27 -10.09
N HIS A 183 1.29 34.96 -9.01
CA HIS A 183 1.94 34.32 -7.86
C HIS A 183 1.06 33.26 -7.19
N ILE A 184 -0.22 33.56 -6.93
CA ILE A 184 -1.15 32.59 -6.33
C ILE A 184 -1.36 31.40 -7.28
N GLY A 185 -1.52 31.67 -8.57
CA GLY A 185 -1.66 30.65 -9.60
C GLY A 185 -0.44 29.76 -9.75
N LEU A 186 0.75 30.32 -9.58
CA LEU A 186 2.00 29.56 -9.58
C LEU A 186 2.10 28.62 -8.38
N ILE A 187 1.84 29.12 -7.17
CA ILE A 187 1.79 28.29 -5.95
C ILE A 187 0.80 27.14 -6.13
N TYR A 188 -0.39 27.44 -6.68
CA TYR A 188 -1.41 26.44 -6.99
C TYR A 188 -0.91 25.39 -7.99
N ASN A 189 -0.36 25.80 -9.14
CA ASN A 189 0.11 24.88 -10.17
C ASN A 189 1.27 24.01 -9.66
N SER A 190 2.22 24.59 -8.94
CA SER A 190 3.36 23.87 -8.38
C SER A 190 2.93 22.84 -7.34
N MET A 191 1.99 23.22 -6.48
CA MET A 191 1.38 22.31 -5.52
C MET A 191 0.64 21.17 -6.23
N ASP A 192 -0.24 21.49 -7.18
CA ASP A 192 -1.04 20.50 -7.90
C ASP A 192 -0.17 19.53 -8.70
N PHE A 193 0.77 20.04 -9.50
CA PHE A 193 1.62 19.24 -10.36
C PHE A 193 2.51 18.28 -9.56
N ILE A 194 3.22 18.79 -8.54
CA ILE A 194 4.07 17.96 -7.69
C ILE A 194 3.21 17.01 -6.84
N GLY A 195 2.08 17.47 -6.30
CA GLY A 195 1.16 16.65 -5.52
C GLY A 195 0.64 15.46 -6.31
N ILE A 196 0.12 15.68 -7.52
CA ILE A 196 -0.44 14.63 -8.38
C ILE A 196 0.64 13.64 -8.82
N ILE A 197 1.84 14.10 -9.18
CA ILE A 197 2.94 13.19 -9.54
C ILE A 197 3.27 12.25 -8.37
N ASN A 198 3.39 12.75 -7.14
CA ASN A 198 3.63 11.91 -5.97
C ASN A 198 2.48 10.95 -5.70
N LEU A 199 1.25 11.45 -5.81
CA LEU A 199 0.02 10.70 -5.59
C LEU A 199 -0.12 9.51 -6.59
N MET A 200 0.32 9.67 -7.83
CA MET A 200 0.27 8.62 -8.86
C MET A 200 1.47 7.67 -8.82
N THR A 201 2.68 8.20 -8.71
CA THR A 201 3.91 7.40 -8.82
C THR A 201 4.06 6.38 -7.68
N VAL A 202 3.50 6.66 -6.51
CA VAL A 202 3.56 5.75 -5.35
C VAL A 202 2.72 4.48 -5.53
N LEU A 203 1.81 4.47 -6.52
CA LEU A 203 0.82 3.40 -6.67
C LEU A 203 1.44 2.06 -7.08
N ASP A 204 2.41 2.10 -8.00
CA ASP A 204 3.04 0.90 -8.54
C ASP A 204 3.85 0.17 -7.47
N ILE A 205 4.72 0.89 -6.77
CA ILE A 205 5.58 0.30 -5.74
C ILE A 205 4.76 -0.20 -4.54
N THR A 206 3.73 0.55 -4.13
CA THR A 206 2.93 0.18 -2.95
C THR A 206 1.99 -1.00 -3.27
N CYS A 207 1.42 -1.06 -4.47
CA CYS A 207 0.60 -2.21 -4.88
C CYS A 207 1.41 -3.52 -4.94
N LEU A 208 2.66 -3.44 -5.43
CA LEU A 208 3.58 -4.58 -5.47
C LEU A 208 3.94 -5.05 -4.06
N GLU A 209 4.36 -4.14 -3.18
CA GLU A 209 4.73 -4.46 -1.80
C GLU A 209 3.56 -5.02 -0.99
N ARG A 210 2.32 -4.58 -1.28
CA ARG A 210 1.12 -5.11 -0.60
C ARG A 210 0.93 -6.61 -0.83
N ALA A 211 1.25 -7.13 -2.02
CA ALA A 211 1.17 -8.58 -2.28
C ALA A 211 2.18 -9.35 -1.41
N VAL A 212 3.38 -8.77 -1.23
CA VAL A 212 4.42 -9.31 -0.35
C VAL A 212 3.98 -9.24 1.12
N PHE A 213 3.41 -8.11 1.54
CA PHE A 213 2.83 -7.93 2.88
C PHE A 213 1.81 -9.01 3.21
N TYR A 214 0.89 -9.31 2.29
CA TYR A 214 -0.10 -10.37 2.51
C TYR A 214 0.54 -11.73 2.75
N ARG A 215 1.56 -12.09 1.96
CA ARG A 215 2.30 -13.34 2.15
C ARG A 215 3.02 -13.39 3.51
N GLU A 216 3.73 -12.32 3.85
CA GLU A 216 4.50 -12.22 5.11
C GLU A 216 3.60 -12.21 6.35
N ARG A 217 2.42 -11.58 6.25
CA ARG A 217 1.42 -11.58 7.30
C ARG A 217 0.78 -12.96 7.50
N MET A 218 0.47 -13.69 6.42
CA MET A 218 -0.08 -15.04 6.52
C MET A 218 0.91 -16.03 7.15
N SER A 219 2.21 -15.77 7.01
CA SER A 219 3.27 -16.52 7.68
C SER A 219 3.69 -15.94 9.04
N ASN A 220 2.95 -14.97 9.58
CA ASN A 220 3.18 -14.33 10.89
C ASN A 220 4.58 -13.74 11.10
N TYR A 221 5.15 -13.10 10.07
CA TYR A 221 6.47 -12.44 10.21
C TYR A 221 6.39 -11.17 11.08
N TYR A 222 5.36 -10.35 10.88
CA TYR A 222 5.13 -9.09 11.59
C TYR A 222 3.67 -8.64 11.51
N GLY A 223 3.28 -7.70 12.37
CA GLY A 223 1.91 -7.17 12.41
C GLY A 223 1.62 -6.04 11.40
N PRO A 224 0.35 -5.68 11.17
CA PRO A 224 0.00 -4.56 10.27
C PRO A 224 0.52 -3.20 10.71
N LEU A 225 0.66 -2.97 12.02
CA LEU A 225 1.13 -1.69 12.56
C LEU A 225 2.61 -1.41 12.27
N PRO A 226 3.57 -2.33 12.58
CA PRO A 226 4.97 -2.18 12.17
C PRO A 226 5.14 -1.88 10.67
N TYR A 227 4.37 -2.55 9.82
CA TYR A 227 4.42 -2.35 8.37
C TYR A 227 3.85 -0.99 7.92
N SER A 228 2.72 -0.57 8.48
CA SER A 228 2.16 0.76 8.18
C SER A 228 3.13 1.87 8.58
N LEU A 229 3.78 1.74 9.74
CA LEU A 229 4.78 2.69 10.20
C LEU A 229 6.08 2.61 9.38
N SER A 230 6.44 1.44 8.85
CA SER A 230 7.63 1.33 8.00
C SER A 230 7.44 2.03 6.67
N LEU A 231 6.26 1.92 6.03
CA LEU A 231 5.91 2.66 4.81
C LEU A 231 6.01 4.17 5.04
N PHE A 232 5.52 4.64 6.18
CA PHE A 232 5.61 6.04 6.58
C PHE A 232 7.07 6.49 6.76
N ALA A 233 7.83 5.78 7.60
CA ALA A 233 9.19 6.15 7.95
C ALA A 233 10.16 6.06 6.77
N SER A 234 9.93 5.12 5.84
CA SER A 234 10.76 5.00 4.64
C SER A 234 10.53 6.12 3.64
N GLU A 235 9.33 6.70 3.59
CA GLU A 235 8.96 7.72 2.59
C GLU A 235 9.45 9.13 2.96
N VAL A 236 9.48 9.44 4.26
CA VAL A 236 9.85 10.78 4.77
C VAL A 236 11.23 11.27 4.27
N PRO A 237 12.33 10.49 4.33
CA PRO A 237 13.64 10.98 3.86
C PRO A 237 13.65 11.34 2.37
N TYR A 238 12.99 10.55 1.52
CA TYR A 238 12.92 10.82 0.08
C TYR A 238 12.06 12.05 -0.22
N LEU A 239 10.94 12.22 0.49
CA LEU A 239 10.10 13.40 0.38
C LEU A 239 10.84 14.67 0.81
N VAL A 240 11.60 14.63 1.89
CA VAL A 240 12.42 15.76 2.36
C VAL A 240 13.39 16.19 1.27
N VAL A 241 14.12 15.26 0.66
CA VAL A 241 15.08 15.57 -0.41
C VAL A 241 14.37 16.10 -1.66
N ALA A 242 13.33 15.40 -2.14
CA ALA A 242 12.63 15.75 -3.36
C ALA A 242 11.95 17.13 -3.26
N VAL A 243 11.26 17.41 -2.15
CA VAL A 243 10.62 18.71 -1.91
C VAL A 243 11.66 19.81 -1.76
N SER A 244 12.77 19.56 -1.08
CA SER A 244 13.85 20.55 -0.95
C SER A 244 14.43 20.92 -2.30
N LEU A 245 14.70 19.95 -3.17
CA LEU A 245 15.21 20.20 -4.52
C LEU A 245 14.24 21.07 -5.36
N PHE A 246 12.94 20.85 -5.21
CA PHE A 246 11.93 21.65 -5.90
C PHE A 246 11.83 23.08 -5.33
N VAL A 247 11.53 23.18 -4.03
CA VAL A 247 11.22 24.44 -3.36
C VAL A 247 12.44 25.36 -3.33
N LEU A 248 13.66 24.85 -3.14
CA LEU A 248 14.86 25.70 -3.17
C LEU A 248 15.01 26.41 -4.52
N VAL A 249 14.82 25.70 -5.63
CA VAL A 249 14.96 26.31 -6.96
C VAL A 249 13.84 27.32 -7.19
N GLU A 250 12.59 26.90 -6.98
CA GLU A 250 11.42 27.72 -7.26
C GLU A 250 11.38 29.00 -6.39
N TYR A 251 11.55 28.85 -5.07
CA TYR A 251 11.39 29.93 -4.11
C TYR A 251 12.33 31.11 -4.36
N TRP A 252 13.61 30.80 -4.60
CA TRP A 252 14.65 31.81 -4.75
C TRP A 252 14.64 32.46 -6.13
N MET A 253 14.34 31.72 -7.19
CA MET A 253 14.31 32.26 -8.55
C MET A 253 13.10 33.18 -8.81
N ILE A 254 11.96 32.90 -8.19
CA ILE A 254 10.78 33.78 -8.28
C ILE A 254 10.97 35.06 -7.46
N GLY A 255 11.81 35.02 -6.41
CA GLY A 255 11.98 36.15 -5.50
C GLY A 255 10.87 36.21 -4.43
N TRP A 256 10.51 35.05 -3.86
CA TRP A 256 9.62 35.00 -2.71
C TRP A 256 10.27 35.52 -1.42
N VAL A 257 9.45 35.88 -0.43
CA VAL A 257 9.92 36.65 0.74
C VAL A 257 10.80 35.78 1.64
N PRO A 258 12.11 36.04 1.82
CA PRO A 258 13.02 35.10 2.47
C PRO A 258 12.60 34.68 3.90
N ALA A 259 11.97 35.59 4.65
CA ALA A 259 11.53 35.35 6.03
C ALA A 259 10.55 34.17 6.19
N TYR A 260 9.77 33.84 5.16
CA TYR A 260 8.75 32.79 5.22
C TYR A 260 9.19 31.46 4.59
N PHE A 261 10.47 31.32 4.22
CA PHE A 261 10.98 30.14 3.52
C PHE A 261 10.71 28.84 4.27
N VAL A 262 11.05 28.76 5.55
CA VAL A 262 10.88 27.53 6.36
C VAL A 262 9.41 27.13 6.47
N PHE A 263 8.53 28.11 6.66
CA PHE A 263 7.08 27.89 6.73
C PHE A 263 6.52 27.39 5.40
N PHE A 264 6.95 28.00 4.28
CA PHE A 264 6.58 27.60 2.94
C PHE A 264 7.05 26.17 2.64
N TRP A 265 8.33 25.89 2.86
CA TRP A 265 8.93 24.57 2.65
C TRP A 265 8.22 23.49 3.46
N PHE A 266 7.97 23.72 4.75
CA PHE A 266 7.33 22.74 5.61
C PHE A 266 5.86 22.50 5.22
N THR A 267 5.11 23.55 4.88
CA THR A 267 3.73 23.42 4.40
C THR A 267 3.67 22.67 3.07
N PHE A 268 4.59 22.96 2.15
CA PHE A 268 4.70 22.25 0.88
C PHE A 268 5.04 20.77 1.10
N PHE A 269 6.00 20.48 1.98
CA PHE A 269 6.35 19.12 2.40
C PHE A 269 5.14 18.37 2.98
N LEU A 270 4.37 18.98 3.87
CA LEU A 270 3.17 18.38 4.45
C LEU A 270 2.15 18.03 3.36
N TYR A 271 1.88 18.96 2.44
CA TYR A 271 0.96 18.71 1.34
C TYR A 271 1.43 17.56 0.44
N THR A 272 2.68 17.62 -0.02
CA THR A 272 3.25 16.58 -0.88
C THR A 272 3.22 15.21 -0.19
N SER A 273 3.52 15.18 1.12
CA SER A 273 3.44 13.97 1.94
C SER A 273 2.01 13.42 2.00
N ILE A 274 1.02 14.28 2.26
CA ILE A 274 -0.40 13.90 2.28
C ILE A 274 -0.81 13.28 0.94
N CYS A 275 -0.40 13.88 -0.18
CA CYS A 275 -0.65 13.34 -1.51
C CYS A 275 -0.02 11.95 -1.69
N THR A 276 1.24 11.74 -1.31
CA THR A 276 1.87 10.41 -1.36
C THR A 276 1.09 9.39 -0.51
N PHE A 277 0.70 9.76 0.70
CA PHE A 277 0.00 8.86 1.61
C PHE A 277 -1.44 8.57 1.17
N PHE A 278 -2.12 9.49 0.47
CA PHE A 278 -3.40 9.22 -0.18
C PHE A 278 -3.23 8.15 -1.26
N GLY A 279 -2.14 8.20 -2.03
CA GLY A 279 -1.82 7.17 -3.02
C GLY A 279 -1.61 5.82 -2.36
N GLN A 280 -0.79 5.76 -1.30
CA GLN A 280 -0.59 4.53 -0.51
C GLN A 280 -1.90 3.99 0.07
N TRP A 281 -2.78 4.88 0.55
CA TRP A 281 -4.08 4.49 1.07
C TRP A 281 -4.98 3.88 -0.02
N MET A 282 -5.02 4.46 -1.22
CA MET A 282 -5.75 3.90 -2.35
C MET A 282 -5.19 2.53 -2.78
N CYS A 283 -3.87 2.32 -2.71
CA CYS A 283 -3.29 0.99 -2.89
C CYS A 283 -3.74 -0.01 -1.84
N ALA A 284 -3.87 0.39 -0.58
CA ALA A 284 -4.37 -0.50 0.47
C ALA A 284 -5.87 -0.83 0.24
N LEU A 285 -6.66 0.16 -0.17
CA LEU A 285 -8.11 0.07 -0.29
C LEU A 285 -8.58 -0.66 -1.57
N CYS A 286 -7.97 -0.38 -2.72
CA CYS A 286 -8.42 -0.88 -4.04
C CYS A 286 -7.83 -2.26 -4.38
N PRO A 287 -8.56 -3.16 -5.06
CA PRO A 287 -8.09 -4.54 -5.27
C PRO A 287 -6.86 -4.66 -6.18
N ASN A 288 -6.70 -3.77 -7.16
CA ASN A 288 -5.58 -3.78 -8.10
C ASN A 288 -5.13 -2.36 -8.46
N THR A 289 -3.93 -2.25 -9.03
CA THR A 289 -3.31 -0.97 -9.41
C THR A 289 -4.17 -0.18 -10.41
N LYS A 290 -4.87 -0.85 -11.34
CA LYS A 290 -5.72 -0.18 -12.33
C LYS A 290 -6.92 0.53 -11.68
N VAL A 291 -7.57 -0.13 -10.72
CA VAL A 291 -8.68 0.46 -9.95
C VAL A 291 -8.17 1.59 -9.06
N ALA A 292 -7.00 1.41 -8.43
CA ALA A 292 -6.36 2.46 -7.66
C ALA A 292 -6.07 3.71 -8.53
N ASN A 293 -5.49 3.55 -9.72
CA ASN A 293 -5.23 4.64 -10.66
C ASN A 293 -6.50 5.44 -11.00
N VAL A 294 -7.62 4.77 -11.26
CA VAL A 294 -8.91 5.44 -11.55
C VAL A 294 -9.41 6.23 -10.33
N ALA A 295 -9.37 5.62 -9.14
CA ALA A 295 -9.81 6.28 -7.90
C ALA A 295 -8.96 7.51 -7.59
N VAL A 296 -7.65 7.39 -7.77
CA VAL A 296 -6.69 8.45 -7.54
C VAL A 296 -6.86 9.58 -8.56
N GLY A 297 -7.17 9.26 -9.82
CA GLY A 297 -7.48 10.27 -10.85
C GLY A 297 -8.75 11.07 -10.53
N ALA A 298 -9.77 10.42 -9.98
CA ALA A 298 -10.95 11.13 -9.50
C ALA A 298 -10.63 12.03 -8.29
N LEU A 299 -9.82 11.54 -7.34
CA LEU A 299 -9.37 12.32 -6.19
C LEU A 299 -8.51 13.52 -6.60
N SER A 300 -7.63 13.39 -7.59
CA SER A 300 -6.83 14.50 -8.08
C SER A 300 -7.69 15.60 -8.68
N CYS A 301 -8.76 15.27 -9.42
CA CYS A 301 -9.71 16.27 -9.90
C CYS A 301 -10.42 17.01 -8.76
N ILE A 302 -10.78 16.32 -7.68
CA ILE A 302 -11.39 16.93 -6.50
C ILE A 302 -10.39 17.87 -5.80
N PHE A 303 -9.14 17.43 -5.61
CA PHE A 303 -8.10 18.25 -5.00
C PHE A 303 -7.78 19.49 -5.84
N ASN A 304 -7.77 19.35 -7.16
CA ASN A 304 -7.53 20.43 -8.10
C ASN A 304 -8.68 21.48 -8.07
N LEU A 305 -9.92 21.03 -8.26
CA LEU A 305 -11.10 21.90 -8.37
C LEU A 305 -11.40 22.66 -7.06
N PHE A 306 -11.30 21.99 -5.91
CA PHE A 306 -11.64 22.55 -4.60
C PHE A 306 -10.42 23.12 -3.84
N SER A 307 -9.28 23.30 -4.52
CA SER A 307 -8.09 23.96 -3.97
C SER A 307 -8.32 25.43 -3.59
N GLY A 308 -9.29 26.09 -4.23
CA GLY A 308 -9.61 27.50 -4.03
C GLY A 308 -9.03 28.48 -5.04
N PHE A 309 -8.23 28.01 -6.02
CA PHE A 309 -7.75 28.87 -7.11
C PHE A 309 -8.70 28.90 -8.31
N LEU A 310 -9.02 27.72 -8.87
CA LEU A 310 -9.94 27.60 -10.02
C LEU A 310 -11.37 28.00 -9.67
N LEU A 311 -11.80 27.64 -8.45
CA LEU A 311 -13.08 28.02 -7.89
C LEU A 311 -12.81 28.78 -6.57
N PRO A 312 -12.82 30.13 -6.58
CA PRO A 312 -12.63 30.92 -5.37
C PRO A 312 -13.70 30.66 -4.31
N TYR A 313 -13.32 30.66 -3.04
CA TYR A 313 -14.21 30.33 -1.91
C TYR A 313 -15.45 31.22 -1.74
N PRO A 314 -15.39 32.55 -1.97
CA PRO A 314 -16.59 33.40 -1.94
C PRO A 314 -17.65 32.98 -2.96
N MET A 315 -17.21 32.41 -4.09
CA MET A 315 -18.07 32.01 -5.20
C MET A 315 -18.70 30.62 -4.99
N MET A 316 -18.22 29.85 -4.01
CA MET A 316 -18.74 28.51 -3.73
C MET A 316 -20.14 28.57 -3.12
N ARG A 317 -21.08 27.84 -3.72
CA ARG A 317 -22.44 27.72 -3.17
C ARG A 317 -22.44 26.90 -1.87
N GLY A 318 -23.31 27.27 -0.94
CA GLY A 318 -23.34 26.69 0.42
C GLY A 318 -23.46 25.16 0.48
N TRP A 319 -24.18 24.53 -0.45
CA TRP A 319 -24.45 23.08 -0.42
C TRP A 319 -23.22 22.19 -0.67
N TYR A 320 -22.19 22.68 -1.39
CA TYR A 320 -20.92 21.97 -1.57
C TYR A 320 -19.73 22.66 -0.89
N LYS A 321 -19.93 23.82 -0.27
CA LYS A 321 -18.85 24.58 0.39
C LYS A 321 -18.17 23.74 1.49
N TRP A 322 -18.83 22.72 2.05
CA TRP A 322 -18.25 21.84 3.06
C TRP A 322 -17.06 20.99 2.55
N ILE A 323 -16.95 20.73 1.24
CA ILE A 323 -15.88 19.90 0.66
C ILE A 323 -14.49 20.47 0.97
N ILE A 324 -14.40 21.80 1.08
CA ILE A 324 -13.15 22.50 1.43
C ILE A 324 -12.59 22.00 2.76
N TYR A 325 -13.42 21.54 3.69
CA TYR A 325 -12.95 21.12 5.00
C TYR A 325 -12.25 19.76 4.97
N VAL A 326 -12.50 18.95 3.94
CA VAL A 326 -11.95 17.60 3.77
C VAL A 326 -10.75 17.60 2.82
N VAL A 327 -10.70 18.54 1.89
CA VAL A 327 -9.69 18.59 0.83
C VAL A 327 -8.40 19.27 1.33
N PRO A 328 -7.24 18.58 1.34
CA PRO A 328 -5.99 19.13 1.86
C PRO A 328 -5.43 20.28 1.02
N SER A 329 -5.63 20.27 -0.30
CA SER A 329 -5.15 21.34 -1.21
C SER A 329 -5.74 22.70 -0.85
N SER A 330 -6.95 22.74 -0.29
CA SER A 330 -7.62 23.97 0.13
C SER A 330 -6.84 24.70 1.23
N TYR A 331 -6.39 23.96 2.24
CA TYR A 331 -5.63 24.47 3.37
C TYR A 331 -4.19 24.81 2.98
N SER A 332 -3.57 23.96 2.16
CA SER A 332 -2.22 24.18 1.68
C SER A 332 -2.11 25.44 0.83
N LEU A 333 -3.02 25.64 -0.14
CA LEU A 333 -3.01 26.84 -0.96
C LEU A 333 -3.20 28.10 -0.11
N ARG A 334 -4.17 28.11 0.80
CA ARG A 334 -4.40 29.23 1.73
C ARG A 334 -3.16 29.54 2.55
N SER A 335 -2.54 28.52 3.14
CA SER A 335 -1.34 28.67 3.97
C SER A 335 -0.17 29.26 3.17
N LEU A 336 0.11 28.70 1.99
CA LEU A 336 1.22 29.11 1.14
C LEU A 336 0.98 30.50 0.52
N ALA A 337 -0.21 30.77 -0.02
CA ALA A 337 -0.55 32.05 -0.64
C ALA A 337 -0.56 33.19 0.38
N VAL A 338 -1.18 32.98 1.55
CA VAL A 338 -1.14 33.95 2.66
C VAL A 338 0.29 34.31 3.03
N SER A 339 1.20 33.33 3.09
CA SER A 339 2.59 33.57 3.46
C SER A 339 3.33 34.52 2.50
N GLN A 340 2.90 34.61 1.22
CA GLN A 340 3.60 35.41 0.20
C GLN A 340 2.90 36.72 -0.16
N VAL A 341 1.56 36.76 -0.11
CA VAL A 341 0.78 37.93 -0.56
C VAL A 341 -0.22 38.44 0.48
N GLY A 342 -0.41 37.73 1.61
CA GLY A 342 -1.50 38.02 2.54
C GLY A 342 -1.10 38.70 3.85
N ILE A 343 0.19 38.93 4.14
CA ILE A 343 0.61 39.44 5.46
C ILE A 343 0.75 40.96 5.42
N CYS A 344 -0.08 41.63 6.21
CA CYS A 344 0.07 43.05 6.53
C CYS A 344 -0.27 43.28 8.00
N GLU A 345 0.75 43.43 8.85
CA GLU A 345 0.59 43.70 10.28
C GLU A 345 1.11 45.12 10.55
N ASN A 346 0.25 46.02 11.03
CA ASN A 346 0.60 47.41 11.38
C ASN A 346 1.27 48.23 10.26
N GLY A 347 0.96 47.95 8.99
CA GLY A 347 1.52 48.67 7.83
C GLY A 347 2.86 48.12 7.34
N GLU A 348 3.41 47.10 8.01
CA GLU A 348 4.62 46.39 7.58
C GLU A 348 4.26 44.95 7.16
N GLY A 349 4.67 44.57 5.95
CA GLY A 349 4.36 43.24 5.42
C GLY A 349 4.40 43.17 3.90
N ASN A 350 4.42 41.94 3.39
CA ASN A 350 4.51 41.67 1.96
C ASN A 350 3.22 42.01 1.20
N GLY A 351 2.08 42.11 1.89
CA GLY A 351 0.78 42.48 1.33
C GLY A 351 0.32 43.91 1.66
N CYS A 352 1.15 44.77 2.27
CA CYS A 352 0.76 46.13 2.68
C CYS A 352 0.83 47.19 1.59
N HIS A 353 1.37 46.86 0.41
CA HIS A 353 1.44 47.83 -0.70
C HIS A 353 0.08 47.98 -1.39
N GLN A 354 -0.12 49.14 -2.02
CA GLN A 354 -1.32 49.39 -2.82
C GLN A 354 -1.19 48.76 -4.20
N LEU A 355 -2.33 48.33 -4.74
CA LEU A 355 -2.43 47.75 -6.07
C LEU A 355 -2.38 48.84 -7.14
N GLU A 356 -1.44 48.74 -8.08
CA GLU A 356 -1.41 49.59 -9.27
C GLU A 356 -2.46 49.10 -10.29
N GLY A 357 -3.20 50.03 -10.90
CA GLY A 357 -4.08 49.73 -12.04
C GLY A 357 -5.56 49.44 -11.74
N LEU A 358 -6.03 49.50 -10.49
CA LEU A 358 -7.47 49.51 -10.17
C LEU A 358 -7.98 50.94 -9.91
N ALA A 359 -8.79 51.47 -10.82
CA ALA A 359 -9.56 52.68 -10.54
C ALA A 359 -10.55 52.40 -9.38
N ASN A 360 -10.52 53.22 -8.34
CA ASN A 360 -11.39 53.19 -7.15
C ASN A 360 -11.11 52.12 -6.07
N TYR A 361 -9.95 51.44 -6.07
CA TYR A 361 -9.57 50.56 -4.96
C TYR A 361 -8.46 51.18 -4.10
N THR A 362 -8.77 51.49 -2.83
CA THR A 362 -7.82 52.09 -1.87
C THR A 362 -7.26 51.07 -0.86
N GLY A 363 -7.65 49.80 -0.96
CA GLY A 363 -7.19 48.74 -0.06
C GLY A 363 -5.80 48.20 -0.40
N ASN A 364 -5.24 47.44 0.52
CA ASN A 364 -3.95 46.80 0.34
C ASN A 364 -4.09 45.46 -0.41
N VAL A 365 -2.97 44.88 -0.85
CA VAL A 365 -2.95 43.54 -1.48
C VAL A 365 -3.54 42.48 -0.56
N ALA A 366 -3.25 42.53 0.74
CA ALA A 366 -3.81 41.60 1.72
C ALA A 366 -5.35 41.65 1.75
N ASP A 367 -5.94 42.85 1.75
CA ASP A 367 -7.39 43.04 1.73
C ASP A 367 -8.02 42.51 0.44
N TRP A 368 -7.32 42.70 -0.70
CA TRP A 368 -7.76 42.19 -1.98
C TRP A 368 -7.74 40.67 -2.01
N ALA A 369 -6.65 40.06 -1.56
CA ALA A 369 -6.50 38.61 -1.47
C ALA A 369 -7.52 37.99 -0.52
N GLN A 370 -7.84 38.66 0.59
CA GLN A 370 -8.88 38.23 1.52
C GLN A 370 -10.27 38.30 0.88
N LYS A 371 -10.58 39.37 0.13
CA LYS A 371 -11.88 39.54 -0.53
C LYS A 371 -12.09 38.55 -1.68
N GLU A 372 -11.07 38.33 -2.49
CA GLU A 372 -11.14 37.47 -3.69
C GLU A 372 -11.07 35.98 -3.32
N PHE A 373 -10.24 35.60 -2.35
CA PHE A 373 -9.93 34.20 -2.04
C PHE A 373 -10.17 33.78 -0.58
N GLU A 374 -10.75 34.62 0.29
CA GLU A 374 -10.90 34.33 1.74
C GLU A 374 -9.58 33.94 2.44
N PHE A 375 -8.47 34.54 2.01
CA PHE A 375 -7.13 34.30 2.57
C PHE A 375 -6.91 35.07 3.87
N ASN A 376 -7.32 34.48 5.00
CA ASN A 376 -7.15 35.08 6.33
C ASN A 376 -5.71 34.93 6.87
N PRO A 377 -4.95 36.03 7.08
CA PRO A 377 -3.56 35.97 7.51
C PRO A 377 -3.33 35.38 8.90
N GLU A 378 -4.20 35.69 9.86
CA GLU A 378 -4.12 35.19 11.23
C GLU A 378 -4.26 33.66 11.35
N ASN A 379 -4.87 33.03 10.34
CA ASN A 379 -5.15 31.60 10.35
C ASN A 379 -4.05 30.76 9.68
N ARG A 380 -2.94 31.34 9.21
CA ARG A 380 -1.87 30.61 8.49
C ARG A 380 -1.37 29.38 9.26
N TYR A 381 -1.11 29.52 10.55
CA TYR A 381 -0.68 28.41 11.40
C TYR A 381 -1.81 27.42 11.68
N LYS A 382 -3.07 27.87 11.77
CA LYS A 382 -4.23 26.99 11.94
C LYS A 382 -4.40 26.08 10.73
N TYR A 383 -4.24 26.59 9.52
CA TYR A 383 -4.30 25.78 8.29
C TYR A 383 -3.19 24.71 8.27
N MET A 384 -1.97 25.07 8.66
CA MET A 384 -0.87 24.11 8.80
C MET A 384 -1.15 23.04 9.86
N LEU A 385 -1.71 23.41 11.01
CA LEU A 385 -2.10 22.46 12.07
C LEU A 385 -3.20 21.50 11.58
N VAL A 386 -4.18 22.00 10.81
CA VAL A 386 -5.21 21.14 10.19
C VAL A 386 -4.57 20.14 9.23
N LEU A 387 -3.57 20.53 8.44
CA LEU A 387 -2.83 19.60 7.58
C LEU A 387 -2.12 18.50 8.38
N ILE A 388 -1.49 18.84 9.51
CA ILE A 388 -0.89 17.84 10.41
C ILE A 388 -1.96 16.90 10.97
N GLY A 389 -3.14 17.42 11.34
CA GLY A 389 -4.27 16.60 11.77
C GLY A 389 -4.73 15.63 10.68
N MET A 390 -4.92 16.11 9.45
CA MET A 390 -5.26 15.28 8.29
C MET A 390 -4.21 14.21 8.02
N TRP A 391 -2.93 14.55 8.17
CA TRP A 391 -1.82 13.63 8.01
C TRP A 391 -1.86 12.47 9.01
N VAL A 392 -2.11 12.74 10.30
CA VAL A 392 -2.26 11.71 11.34
C VAL A 392 -3.51 10.84 11.11
N ILE A 393 -4.63 11.46 10.71
CA ILE A 393 -5.87 10.73 10.37
C ILE A 393 -5.62 9.78 9.21
N LEU A 394 -4.94 10.25 8.16
CA LEU A 394 -4.64 9.45 6.98
C LEU A 394 -3.73 8.25 7.32
N GLN A 395 -2.71 8.43 8.16
CA GLN A 395 -1.89 7.31 8.63
C GLN A 395 -2.72 6.28 9.41
N SER A 396 -3.66 6.75 10.23
CA SER A 396 -4.58 5.87 10.95
C SER A 396 -5.50 5.10 9.99
N CYS A 397 -6.01 5.75 8.95
CA CYS A 397 -6.80 5.11 7.90
C CYS A 397 -6.01 4.04 7.14
N ILE A 398 -4.75 4.30 6.79
CA ILE A 398 -3.87 3.32 6.12
C ILE A 398 -3.70 2.08 7.02
N TYR A 399 -3.37 2.28 8.30
CA TYR A 399 -3.24 1.20 9.26
C TYR A 399 -4.53 0.36 9.38
N LEU A 400 -5.68 1.02 9.57
CA LEU A 400 -6.97 0.33 9.71
C LEU A 400 -7.33 -0.44 8.44
N THR A 401 -7.06 0.14 7.28
CA THR A 401 -7.28 -0.51 5.98
C THR A 401 -6.40 -1.75 5.86
N LEU A 402 -5.11 -1.65 6.13
CA LEU A 402 -4.20 -2.81 6.12
C LEU A 402 -4.59 -3.87 7.14
N LYS A 403 -5.19 -3.49 8.28
CA LYS A 403 -5.62 -4.44 9.32
C LYS A 403 -6.86 -5.22 8.91
N TYR A 404 -7.89 -4.55 8.38
CA TYR A 404 -9.23 -5.12 8.19
C TYR A 404 -9.58 -5.45 6.73
N VAL A 405 -8.91 -4.85 5.76
CA VAL A 405 -9.14 -5.11 4.33
C VAL A 405 -8.08 -6.11 3.83
N SER A 406 -8.54 -7.18 3.18
CA SER A 406 -7.68 -8.13 2.48
C SER A 406 -8.27 -8.40 1.12
N HIS A 407 -7.42 -8.28 0.09
CA HIS A 407 -7.77 -8.57 -1.31
C HIS A 407 -7.28 -9.94 -1.77
N LEU A 408 -6.73 -10.76 -0.86
CA LEU A 408 -6.51 -12.18 -1.15
C LEU A 408 -7.89 -12.85 -1.26
N LYS A 409 -8.22 -13.36 -2.45
CA LYS A 409 -9.46 -14.11 -2.69
C LYS A 409 -9.61 -15.22 -1.65
N ARG A 410 -10.74 -15.20 -0.93
CA ARG A 410 -11.34 -16.40 -0.36
C ARG A 410 -11.93 -17.25 -1.47
#